data_AF-A0A806KFB5-F1
#
_entry.id   AF-A0A806KFB5-F1
#
_cell.length_a   1.000
_cell.length_b   1.000
_cell.length_c   1.000
_cell.angle_alpha   90.00
_cell.angle_beta   90.00
_cell.angle_gamma   90.00
#
_symmetry.space_group_name_H-M   'P 1'
#
loop_
_entity.id
_entity.type
_entity.pdbx_description
1 polymer ?
#
loop_
_entity_poly.entity_id
_entity_poly.type
_entity_poly.pdbx_seq_one_letter_code
_entity_poly.pdbx_strand_id
1 'polypeptide(L)'
;MAFIDRMKELLDQGVAVSKEFAVKAGAKAQDLGERGVMMLEIRQLESQAQKLIGRLGAETYQTFTERGEQTVSAESAPIKSLLSEIATIRESIEKREADLKSRKGQ
;
A
#
# COMPACT_ATOMS: atom_id res chain seq x y z
N MET A 1 -37.85 -38.04 -25.18
CA MET A 1 -37.54 -36.60 -25.04
C MET A 1 -36.87 -36.30 -23.70
N ALA A 2 -37.40 -36.71 -22.55
CA ALA A 2 -36.89 -36.34 -21.21
C ALA A 2 -35.39 -36.56 -20.89
N PHE A 3 -34.72 -37.58 -21.45
CA PHE A 3 -33.31 -37.85 -21.17
C PHE A 3 -32.36 -36.87 -21.88
N ILE A 4 -32.63 -36.57 -23.16
CA ILE A 4 -31.84 -35.62 -23.95
C ILE A 4 -32.01 -34.19 -23.40
N ASP A 5 -33.22 -33.85 -22.97
CA ASP A 5 -33.51 -32.54 -22.38
C ASP A 5 -32.78 -32.36 -21.04
N ARG A 6 -32.74 -33.39 -20.17
CA ARG A 6 -31.93 -33.36 -18.95
C ARG A 6 -30.43 -33.24 -19.21
N MET A 7 -29.89 -33.92 -20.23
CA MET A 7 -28.47 -33.78 -20.58
C MET A 7 -28.13 -32.37 -21.08
N LYS A 8 -29.01 -31.75 -21.86
CA LYS A 8 -28.85 -30.36 -22.31
C LYS A 8 -28.89 -29.40 -21.13
N GLU A 9 -29.84 -29.59 -20.21
CA GLU A 9 -29.96 -28.75 -19.01
C GLU A 9 -28.71 -28.84 -18.10
N LEU A 10 -28.15 -30.04 -17.92
CA LEU A 10 -26.90 -30.24 -17.16
C LEU A 10 -25.68 -29.60 -17.86
N LEU A 11 -25.62 -29.66 -19.19
CA LEU A 11 -24.58 -29.00 -19.98
C LEU A 11 -24.69 -27.48 -19.88
N ASP A 12 -25.89 -26.94 -20.05
CA ASP A 12 -26.16 -25.50 -19.97
C ASP A 12 -25.87 -24.96 -18.56
N GLN A 13 -26.23 -25.71 -17.51
CA GLN A 13 -25.86 -25.41 -16.13
C GLN A 13 -24.34 -25.47 -15.92
N GLY A 14 -23.65 -26.47 -16.47
CA GLY A 14 -22.18 -26.57 -16.38
C GLY A 14 -21.46 -25.40 -17.07
N VAL A 15 -21.96 -24.98 -18.24
CA VAL A 15 -21.44 -23.82 -18.97
C VAL A 15 -21.71 -22.52 -18.21
N ALA A 16 -22.90 -22.37 -17.60
CA ALA A 16 -23.23 -21.21 -16.78
C ALA A 16 -22.34 -21.12 -15.53
N VAL A 17 -22.17 -22.22 -14.80
CA VAL A 17 -21.34 -22.29 -13.59
C VAL A 17 -19.87 -22.03 -13.89
N SER A 18 -19.33 -22.60 -14.98
CA SER A 18 -17.94 -22.37 -15.40
C SER A 18 -17.69 -20.93 -15.80
N LYS A 19 -18.64 -20.29 -16.51
CA LYS A 19 -18.57 -18.86 -16.85
C LYS A 19 -18.61 -17.99 -15.60
N GLU A 20 -19.47 -18.29 -14.64
CA GLU A 20 -19.54 -17.57 -13.37
C GLU A 20 -18.25 -17.71 -12.56
N PHE A 21 -17.66 -18.92 -12.52
CA PHE A 21 -16.37 -19.17 -11.90
C PHE A 21 -15.24 -18.40 -12.57
N ALA A 22 -15.21 -18.37 -13.91
CA ALA A 22 -14.20 -17.62 -14.66
C ALA A 22 -14.29 -16.11 -14.38
N VAL A 23 -15.51 -15.55 -14.34
CA VAL A 23 -15.72 -14.13 -13.99
C VAL A 23 -15.27 -13.85 -12.56
N LYS A 24 -15.65 -14.69 -11.59
CA LYS A 24 -15.22 -14.56 -10.18
C LYS A 24 -13.70 -14.67 -10.02
N ALA A 25 -13.07 -15.60 -10.74
CA ALA A 25 -11.62 -15.78 -10.72
C ALA A 25 -10.89 -14.57 -11.31
N GLY A 26 -11.39 -14.03 -12.43
CA GLY A 26 -10.85 -12.80 -13.05
C GLY A 26 -10.96 -11.60 -12.11
N ALA A 27 -12.14 -11.37 -11.51
CA ALA A 27 -12.35 -10.29 -10.55
C ALA A 27 -11.41 -10.41 -9.34
N LYS A 28 -11.21 -11.63 -8.82
CA LYS A 28 -10.28 -11.87 -7.70
C LYS A 28 -8.82 -11.66 -8.08
N ALA A 29 -8.42 -12.06 -9.29
CA ALA A 29 -7.06 -11.81 -9.78
C ALA A 29 -6.78 -10.31 -9.95
N GLN A 30 -7.76 -9.56 -10.47
CA GLN A 30 -7.67 -8.10 -10.58
C GLN A 30 -7.52 -7.44 -9.20
N ASP A 31 -8.38 -7.79 -8.24
CA ASP A 31 -8.31 -7.26 -6.87
C ASP A 31 -6.96 -7.57 -6.20
N LEU A 32 -6.44 -8.79 -6.36
CA LEU A 32 -5.11 -9.14 -5.86
C LEU A 32 -3.99 -8.32 -6.53
N GLY A 33 -4.12 -8.05 -7.84
CA GLY A 33 -3.20 -7.19 -8.58
C GLY A 33 -3.20 -5.76 -8.06
N GLU A 34 -4.39 -5.16 -7.91
CA GLU A 34 -4.56 -3.80 -7.38
C GLU A 34 -3.99 -3.70 -5.96
N ARG A 35 -4.28 -4.66 -5.08
CA ARG A 35 -3.70 -4.73 -3.72
C ARG A 35 -2.19 -4.88 -3.75
N GLY A 36 -1.66 -5.67 -4.69
CA GLY A 36 -0.23 -5.84 -4.91
C GLY A 36 0.47 -4.51 -5.21
N VAL A 37 -0.11 -3.72 -6.13
CA VAL A 37 0.38 -2.37 -6.46
C VAL A 37 0.37 -1.48 -5.21
N MET A 38 -0.74 -1.42 -4.49
CA MET A 38 -0.85 -0.61 -3.26
C MET A 38 0.20 -1.00 -2.21
N MET A 39 0.48 -2.29 -2.01
CA MET A 39 1.53 -2.74 -1.08
C MET A 39 2.92 -2.29 -1.52
N LEU A 40 3.21 -2.27 -2.82
CA LEU A 40 4.48 -1.76 -3.34
C LEU A 40 4.61 -0.26 -3.13
N GLU A 41 3.54 0.50 -3.37
CA GLU A 41 3.52 1.95 -3.14
C GLU A 41 3.74 2.28 -1.65
N ILE A 42 3.10 1.56 -0.73
CA ILE A 42 3.32 1.71 0.71
C ILE A 42 4.80 1.46 1.05
N ARG A 43 5.37 0.34 0.59
CA ARG A 43 6.79 0.03 0.82
C ARG A 43 7.74 1.10 0.27
N GLN A 44 7.40 1.68 -0.88
CA GLN A 44 8.19 2.76 -1.46
C GLN A 44 8.15 4.01 -0.58
N LEU A 45 6.98 4.38 -0.06
CA LEU A 45 6.83 5.51 0.87
C LEU A 45 7.54 5.24 2.20
N GLU A 46 7.44 4.02 2.76
CA GLU A 46 8.18 3.62 3.96
C GLU A 46 9.69 3.77 3.76
N SER A 47 10.22 3.32 2.62
CA SER A 47 11.64 3.49 2.28
C SER A 47 12.03 4.96 2.17
N GLN A 48 11.17 5.82 1.62
CA GLN A 48 11.42 7.26 1.58
C GLN A 48 11.44 7.87 2.98
N ALA A 49 10.49 7.51 3.84
CA ALA A 49 10.46 7.96 5.23
C ALA A 49 11.73 7.54 5.99
N GLN A 50 12.18 6.29 5.83
CA GLN A 50 13.42 5.81 6.42
C GLN A 50 14.64 6.61 5.97
N LYS A 51 14.73 6.96 4.68
CA LYS A 51 15.82 7.80 4.16
C LYS A 51 15.81 9.20 4.78
N LEU A 52 14.64 9.82 4.92
CA LEU A 52 14.51 11.13 5.55
C LEU A 52 14.85 11.09 7.04
N ILE A 53 14.43 10.05 7.76
CA ILE A 53 14.81 9.82 9.16
C ILE A 53 16.33 9.65 9.28
N GLY A 54 16.95 8.92 8.36
CA GLY A 54 18.41 8.79 8.29
C GLY A 54 19.10 10.14 8.09
N ARG A 55 18.58 11.00 7.20
CA ARG A 55 19.08 12.37 7.01
C ARG A 55 18.90 13.24 8.25
N LEU A 56 17.77 13.13 8.93
CA LEU A 56 17.51 13.82 10.19
C LEU A 56 18.52 13.41 11.27
N GLY A 57 18.81 12.11 11.37
CA GLY A 57 19.84 11.59 12.27
C GLY A 57 21.24 12.12 11.92
N ALA A 58 21.58 12.18 10.63
CA ALA A 58 22.85 12.75 10.17
C ALA A 58 22.98 14.25 10.50
N GLU A 59 21.95 15.06 10.23
CA GLU A 59 21.95 16.49 10.56
C GLU A 59 22.10 16.72 12.07
N THR A 60 21.39 15.91 12.87
CA THR A 60 21.46 15.94 14.34
C THR A 60 22.87 15.58 14.83
N TYR A 61 23.46 14.54 14.27
CA TYR A 61 24.83 14.14 14.57
C TYR A 61 25.82 15.26 14.26
N GLN A 62 25.77 15.82 13.05
CA GLN A 62 26.63 16.93 12.63
C GLN A 62 26.48 18.15 13.53
N THR A 63 25.26 18.44 13.98
CA THR A 63 25.00 19.55 14.90
C THR A 63 25.75 19.36 16.22
N PHE A 64 25.74 18.15 16.78
CA PHE A 64 26.45 17.85 18.02
C PHE A 64 27.97 17.72 17.86
N THR A 65 28.45 17.10 16.78
CA THR A 65 29.87 16.76 16.65
C THR A 65 30.69 17.78 15.88
N GLU A 66 30.12 18.38 14.83
CA GLU A 66 30.83 19.31 13.94
C GLU A 66 30.57 20.76 14.33
N ARG A 67 29.32 21.10 14.66
CA ARG A 67 28.95 22.48 15.07
C ARG A 67 29.17 22.73 16.57
N GLY A 68 29.29 21.67 17.37
CA GLY A 68 29.52 21.75 18.81
C GLY A 68 28.32 22.29 19.59
N GLU A 69 27.13 22.26 19.00
CA GLU A 69 25.90 22.63 19.69
C GLU A 69 25.55 21.55 20.72
N GLN A 70 24.85 21.91 21.80
CA GLN A 70 24.44 20.96 22.85
C GLN A 70 22.98 20.55 22.72
N THR A 71 22.21 21.27 21.90
CA THR A 71 20.77 21.08 21.75
C THR A 71 20.40 21.21 20.28
N VAL A 72 19.34 20.50 19.88
CA VAL A 72 18.74 20.62 18.56
C VAL A 72 17.28 21.02 18.74
N SER A 73 16.86 22.08 18.05
CA SER A 73 15.48 22.55 18.04
C SER A 73 14.74 22.02 16.81
N ALA A 74 13.48 21.61 16.99
CA ALA A 74 12.59 21.25 15.90
C ALA A 74 12.32 22.42 14.93
N GLU A 75 12.51 23.66 15.38
CA GLU A 75 12.35 24.87 14.57
C GLU A 75 13.59 25.27 13.78
N SER A 76 14.73 24.60 13.99
CA SER A 76 15.92 24.86 13.19
C SER A 76 15.63 24.51 11.73
N ALA A 77 15.98 25.41 10.80
CA ALA A 77 15.57 25.32 9.39
C ALA A 77 15.77 23.92 8.75
N PRO A 78 16.95 23.26 8.87
CA PRO A 78 17.13 21.94 8.26
C PRO A 78 16.29 20.84 8.94
N ILE A 79 16.14 20.89 10.27
CA ILE A 79 15.35 19.92 11.03
C ILE A 79 13.86 20.09 10.75
N LYS A 80 13.37 21.33 10.72
CA LYS A 80 11.97 21.67 10.45
C LYS A 80 11.52 21.14 9.09
N SER A 81 12.33 21.34 8.04
CA SER A 81 12.04 20.81 6.70
C SER A 81 11.91 19.30 6.72
N LEU A 82 12.91 18.61 7.28
CA LEU A 82 12.93 17.15 7.36
C LEU A 82 11.74 16.60 8.15
N LEU A 83 11.39 17.21 9.29
CA LEU A 83 10.23 16.82 10.08
C LEU A 83 8.91 17.01 9.32
N SER A 84 8.76 18.12 8.60
CA SER A 84 7.55 18.38 7.79
C SER A 84 7.42 17.39 6.62
N GLU A 85 8.51 17.07 5.94
CA GLU A 85 8.53 16.08 4.87
C GLU A 85 8.21 14.66 5.41
N ILE A 86 8.81 14.27 6.54
CA ILE A 86 8.51 13.00 7.21
C ILE A 86 7.03 12.92 7.57
N ALA A 87 6.47 13.97 8.17
CA ALA A 87 5.05 14.01 8.54
C ALA A 87 4.13 13.81 7.33
N THR A 88 4.43 14.49 6.21
CA THR A 88 3.66 14.38 4.96
C THR A 88 3.71 12.97 4.38
N ILE A 89 4.88 12.33 4.39
CA ILE A 89 5.02 10.95 3.92
C ILE A 89 4.28 9.98 4.83
N ARG A 90 4.34 10.16 6.15
CA ARG A 90 3.63 9.30 7.11
C ARG A 90 2.11 9.41 6.94
N GLU A 91 1.58 10.61 6.77
CA GLU A 91 0.15 10.79 6.46
C GLU A 91 -0.24 10.06 5.16
N SER A 92 0.63 10.11 4.14
CA SER A 92 0.41 9.41 2.87
C SER A 92 0.42 7.89 3.02
N ILE A 93 1.29 7.34 3.89
CA ILE A 93 1.32 5.91 4.24
C ILE A 93 0.02 5.53 4.93
N GLU A 94 -0.36 6.26 5.99
CA GLU A 94 -1.56 5.97 6.80
C GLU A 94 -2.83 5.95 5.94
N LYS A 95 -2.99 6.91 5.03
CA LYS A 95 -4.12 6.93 4.08
C LYS A 95 -4.15 5.68 3.21
N ARG A 96 -3.01 5.30 2.61
CA ARG A 96 -2.92 4.12 1.73
C ARG A 96 -3.10 2.80 2.48
N GLU A 97 -2.60 2.70 3.71
CA GLU A 97 -2.81 1.54 4.56
C GLU A 97 -4.28 1.39 4.96
N ALA A 98 -4.95 2.50 5.28
CA ALA A 98 -6.39 2.50 5.55
C ALA A 98 -7.20 2.06 4.33
N ASP A 99 -6.86 2.53 3.14
CA ASP A 99 -7.48 2.13 1.87
C ASP A 99 -7.25 0.64 1.57
N LEU A 100 -6.03 0.14 1.79
CA LEU A 100 -5.72 -1.28 1.61
C LEU A 100 -6.50 -2.15 2.61
N LYS A 101 -6.65 -1.68 3.86
CA LYS A 101 -7.39 -2.39 4.91
C LYS A 101 -8.89 -2.41 4.65
N SER A 102 -9.48 -1.31 4.19
CA SER A 102 -10.90 -1.24 3.84
C SER A 102 -11.24 -2.19 2.69
N ARG A 103 -10.34 -2.33 1.72
CA ARG A 103 -10.47 -3.31 0.62
C ARG A 103 -10.32 -4.75 1.10
N LYS A 104 -9.42 -5.04 2.06
CA LYS A 104 -9.27 -6.39 2.65
C LYS A 104 -10.50 -6.87 3.43
N GLY A 105 -11.35 -5.96 3.90
CA GLY A 105 -12.57 -6.27 4.66
C GLY A 105 -13.82 -6.50 3.81
N GLN A 106 -13.73 -6.35 2.48
CA GLN A 106 -14.76 -6.71 1.50
C GLN A 106 -14.39 -8.04 0.83
#